data_AF-A0A7Y1Z2F2-F1
#
_entry.id   AF-A0A7Y1Z2F2-F1
#
_cell.length_a   1.000
_cell.length_b   1.000
_cell.length_c   1.000
_cell.angle_alpha   90.00
_cell.angle_beta   90.00
_cell.angle_gamma   90.00
#
_symmetry.space_group_name_H-M   'P 1'
#
loop_
_entity.id
_entity.type
_entity.pdbx_description
1 polymer ?
#
loop_
_entity_poly.entity_id
_entity_poly.type
_entity_poly.pdbx_seq_one_letter_code
_entity_poly.pdbx_strand_id
1 'polypeptide(L)' 'VAGVAVVPGLAKGRKCARSWKILGDIGADPDYPDLSARDAAAVRELEAAGGSE' A
#
# COMPACT_ATOMS: atom_id res chain seq x y z
N VAL A 1 26.36 8.63 -20.45
CA VAL A 1 26.59 7.23 -20.00
C VAL A 1 26.14 6.30 -21.10
N ALA A 2 27.02 5.46 -21.63
CA ALA A 2 26.67 4.40 -22.59
C ALA A 2 26.61 3.05 -21.84
N GLY A 3 25.67 2.18 -22.19
CA GLY A 3 25.55 0.83 -21.62
C GLY A 3 24.55 0.64 -20.46
N VAL A 4 23.76 1.67 -20.10
CA VAL A 4 22.68 1.55 -19.11
C VAL A 4 21.33 1.51 -19.82
N ALA A 5 20.48 0.53 -19.46
CA ALA A 5 19.12 0.40 -19.96
C ALA A 5 18.13 0.30 -18.79
N VAL A 6 16.94 0.87 -18.99
CA VAL A 6 15.80 0.73 -18.07
C VAL A 6 14.86 -0.33 -18.63
N VAL A 7 14.54 -1.34 -17.83
CA VAL A 7 13.57 -2.38 -18.18
C VAL A 7 12.36 -2.23 -17.26
N PRO A 8 11.20 -1.77 -17.76
CA PRO A 8 9.99 -1.71 -16.96
C PRO A 8 9.46 -3.13 -16.71
N GLY A 9 9.04 -3.40 -15.47
CA GLY A 9 8.41 -4.65 -15.07
C GLY A 9 7.10 -4.41 -14.33
N LEU A 10 6.11 -5.29 -14.53
CA LEU A 10 4.86 -5.26 -13.77
C LEU A 10 5.14 -5.56 -12.29
N ALA A 11 4.60 -4.72 -11.41
CA ALA A 11 4.64 -4.96 -9.98
C ALA A 11 3.72 -6.15 -9.61
N LYS A 12 4.13 -6.92 -8.59
CA LYS A 12 3.41 -8.13 -8.15
C LYS A 12 2.60 -7.84 -6.89
N GLY A 13 1.38 -8.37 -6.84
CA GLY A 13 0.48 -8.23 -5.70
C GLY A 13 -0.81 -7.48 -6.06
N ARG A 14 -1.42 -6.83 -5.08
CA ARG A 14 -2.66 -6.06 -5.24
C ARG A 14 -2.40 -4.58 -4.99
N LYS A 15 -3.24 -3.72 -5.57
CA LYS A 15 -3.18 -2.27 -5.37
C LYS A 15 -3.81 -1.91 -4.02
N CYS A 16 -3.07 -1.21 -3.17
CA CYS A 16 -3.60 -0.58 -1.97
C CYS A 16 -4.57 0.55 -2.35
N ALA A 17 -5.76 0.58 -1.72
CA ALA A 17 -6.76 1.62 -2.00
C ALA A 17 -6.28 3.04 -1.66
N ARG A 18 -5.51 3.19 -0.57
CA ARG A 18 -5.04 4.50 -0.07
C ARG A 18 -3.80 5.03 -0.79
N SER A 19 -2.70 4.26 -0.79
CA SER A 19 -1.40 4.72 -1.30
C SER A 19 -1.11 4.34 -2.76
N TRP A 20 -1.96 3.52 -3.38
CA TRP A 20 -1.83 3.00 -4.75
C TRP A 20 -0.60 2.13 -5.01
N LYS A 21 0.18 1.80 -3.97
CA LYS A 21 1.28 0.84 -4.09
C LYS A 21 0.73 -0.56 -4.40
N ILE A 22 1.47 -1.30 -5.22
CA ILE A 22 1.20 -2.72 -5.46
C ILE A 22 2.05 -3.53 -4.49
N LEU A 23 1.42 -4.27 -3.57
CA LEU A 23 2.09 -5.01 -2.51
C LEU A 23 1.47 -6.41 -2.30
N GLY A 24 2.22 -7.30 -1.67
CA GLY A 24 1.77 -8.67 -1.36
C GLY A 24 0.99 -8.81 -0.05
N ASP A 25 1.03 -7.78 0.79
CA ASP A 25 0.45 -7.75 2.14
C ASP A 25 -0.91 -7.02 2.20
N ILE A 26 -1.45 -6.62 1.04
CA ILE A 26 -2.80 -6.04 0.99
C ILE A 26 -3.79 -7.05 1.60
N GLY A 27 -4.63 -6.59 2.54
CA GLY A 27 -5.63 -7.40 3.22
C GLY A 27 -5.09 -8.35 4.29
N ALA A 28 -3.87 -8.13 4.77
CA ALA A 28 -3.35 -8.84 5.95
C ALA A 28 -4.07 -8.44 7.26
N ASP A 29 -4.58 -7.20 7.32
CA ASP A 29 -5.45 -6.74 8.42
C ASP A 29 -6.93 -6.93 7.99
N PRO A 30 -7.72 -7.75 8.70
CA PRO A 30 -9.12 -7.99 8.36
C PRO A 30 -10.02 -6.76 8.54
N ASP A 31 -9.64 -5.79 9.38
CA ASP A 31 -10.41 -4.54 9.54
C ASP A 31 -10.25 -3.63 8.32
N TYR A 32 -9.14 -3.76 7.58
CA TYR A 32 -8.82 -2.96 6.39
C TYR A 32 -8.42 -3.87 5.20
N PRO A 33 -9.36 -4.64 4.62
CA PRO A 33 -9.08 -5.72 3.68
C PRO A 33 -8.50 -5.27 2.31
N ASP A 34 -8.56 -3.98 2.03
CA ASP A 34 -8.10 -3.31 0.81
C ASP A 34 -6.83 -2.45 1.01
N LEU A 35 -6.29 -2.43 2.23
CA LEU A 35 -5.07 -1.70 2.58
C LEU A 35 -3.87 -2.62 2.77
N SER A 36 -2.68 -2.04 2.56
CA SER A 36 -1.42 -2.65 3.00
C SER A 36 -1.31 -2.60 4.53
N ALA A 37 -0.48 -3.44 5.13
CA ALA A 37 -0.29 -3.46 6.59
C ALA A 37 0.17 -2.09 7.11
N ARG A 38 1.03 -1.39 6.36
CA ARG A 38 1.47 -0.03 6.68
C ARG A 38 0.31 0.96 6.66
N ASP A 39 -0.50 0.93 5.60
CA ASP A 39 -1.55 1.93 5.43
C ASP A 39 -2.71 1.69 6.41
N ALA A 40 -3.02 0.44 6.73
CA ALA A 40 -3.94 0.05 7.80
C ALA A 40 -3.50 0.62 9.16
N ALA A 41 -2.22 0.47 9.53
CA ALA A 41 -1.69 1.04 10.77
C ALA A 41 -1.84 2.57 10.82
N ALA A 42 -1.56 3.25 9.71
CA ALA A 42 -1.68 4.71 9.64
C ALA A 42 -3.13 5.21 9.69
N VAL A 43 -4.10 4.46 9.12
CA VAL A 43 -5.53 4.78 9.26
C VAL A 43 -5.97 4.59 10.71
N ARG A 44 -5.56 3.50 11.36
CA ARG A 44 -5.85 3.24 12.77
C ARG A 44 -5.31 4.33 13.70
N GLU A 45 -4.10 4.82 13.44
CA GLU A 45 -3.52 5.96 14.15
C GLU A 45 -4.34 7.25 13.94
N LEU A 46 -4.84 7.49 12.71
CA LEU A 46 -5.67 8.63 12.38
C LEU A 46 -7.04 8.57 13.08
N GLU A 47 -7.70 7.42 13.04
CA GLU A 47 -8.98 7.17 13.73
C GLU A 47 -8.82 7.35 15.24
N ALA A 48 -7.72 6.84 15.83
CA ALA A 48 -7.40 7.03 17.25
C ALA A 48 -7.15 8.50 17.61
N ALA A 49 -6.63 9.29 16.66
CA ALA A 49 -6.46 10.74 16.80
C ALA A 49 -7.76 11.54 16.55
N GLY A 50 -8.87 10.87 16.23
CA GLY A 50 -10.15 11.52 15.92
C GLY A 50 -10.23 12.11 14.52
N GLY A 51 -9.30 11.78 13.63
CA GLY A 51 -9.42 12.09 12.22
C GLY A 51 -10.48 11.20 11.58
N SER A 52 -11.53 11.80 11.04
CA SER A 52 -12.49 11.12 10.17
C SER A 52 -12.01 11.20 8.72
N GLU A 53 -12.05 10.07 8.02
CA GLU A 53 -11.68 9.94 6.60
C GLU A 53 -12.83 10.35 5.66
#